data_AF-A0A6A5ZR67-F1
#
_entry.id   AF-A0A6A5ZR67-F1
#
_cell.length_a   1.000
_cell.length_b   1.000
_cell.length_c   1.000
_cell.angle_alpha   90.00
_cell.angle_beta   90.00
_cell.angle_gamma   90.00
#
_symmetry.space_group_name_H-M   'P 1'
#
loop_
_entity.id
_entity.type
_entity.pdbx_description
1 polymer ?
#
loop_
_entity_poly.entity_id
_entity_poly.type
_entity_poly.pdbx_seq_one_letter_code
_entity_poly.pdbx_strand_id
1 'polypeptide(L)'
;MASTSVHSHSPASIPTVLFPLTLPALLKYILATQSTTTTSPTTTTLVVCSSRDVFLQALLSALQQEEEEDAELGILGQLITPTLHSLFTSRHVKVAFCSSVQNLLAYLAACSRSDGNVKEKAGKERLVLVNPLSLHAPTPSFSAQGLSRTFAAAVETAFRLDARLWVVECEDVGTRAWDHSRLDGEDEEMMQGVMETHEEEDQQRAQATSQEDDPWEQDVPILNVSARRYGSGSGDRAWAGRTVNIRRIAGRWFHFRKVDELSGIA
;
A
#
# COMPACT_ATOMS: atom_id res chain seq x y z
N MET A 1 -46.41 12.44 -19.71
CA MET A 1 -45.41 13.45 -19.29
C MET A 1 -44.51 12.80 -18.24
N ALA A 2 -43.22 12.71 -18.57
CA ALA A 2 -42.04 12.31 -17.78
C ALA A 2 -42.22 11.40 -16.54
N SER A 3 -42.00 10.09 -16.73
CA SER A 3 -41.61 9.19 -15.64
C SER A 3 -40.12 9.42 -15.34
N THR A 4 -39.83 10.04 -14.20
CA THR A 4 -38.47 10.13 -13.63
C THR A 4 -38.07 8.75 -13.09
N SER A 5 -37.22 8.05 -13.85
CA SER A 5 -36.59 6.81 -13.41
C SER A 5 -35.52 7.11 -12.35
N VAL A 6 -35.87 6.85 -11.10
CA VAL A 6 -34.94 6.85 -9.97
C VAL A 6 -33.96 5.70 -10.20
N HIS A 7 -32.72 6.03 -10.56
CA HIS A 7 -31.65 5.06 -10.67
C HIS A 7 -31.26 4.61 -9.26
N SER A 8 -31.70 3.42 -8.86
CA SER A 8 -31.22 2.73 -7.67
C SER A 8 -29.74 2.38 -7.85
N HIS A 9 -28.84 3.27 -7.44
CA HIS A 9 -27.43 2.92 -7.28
C HIS A 9 -27.32 1.89 -6.16
N SER A 10 -26.72 0.74 -6.46
CA SER A 10 -26.19 -0.18 -5.44
C SER A 10 -25.29 0.64 -4.50
N PRO A 11 -25.31 0.44 -3.17
CA PRO A 11 -24.48 1.22 -2.26
C PRO A 11 -23.02 1.10 -2.71
N ALA A 12 -22.43 2.23 -3.09
CA ALA A 12 -21.03 2.31 -3.50
C ALA A 12 -20.19 1.65 -2.42
N SER A 13 -19.40 0.64 -2.80
CA SER A 13 -18.59 -0.10 -1.82
C SER A 13 -17.67 0.88 -1.10
N ILE A 14 -17.66 0.79 0.22
CA ILE A 14 -16.87 1.66 1.08
C ILE A 14 -15.37 1.51 0.73
N PRO A 15 -14.67 2.59 0.37
CA PRO A 15 -13.22 2.55 0.14
C PRO A 15 -12.50 2.01 1.37
N THR A 16 -11.57 1.06 1.19
CA THR A 16 -10.99 0.31 2.30
C THR A 16 -9.46 0.26 2.22
N VAL A 17 -8.78 0.42 3.35
CA VAL A 17 -7.38 0.07 3.53
C VAL A 17 -7.29 -1.37 4.03
N LEU A 18 -6.52 -2.22 3.34
CA LEU A 18 -6.21 -3.58 3.78
C LEU A 18 -4.82 -3.61 4.40
N PHE A 19 -4.72 -4.15 5.61
CA PHE A 19 -3.48 -4.21 6.39
C PHE A 19 -3.59 -5.28 7.48
N PRO A 20 -2.50 -5.82 8.03
CA PRO A 20 -1.17 -5.86 7.41
C PRO A 20 -1.17 -6.81 6.20
N LEU A 21 -0.30 -6.55 5.21
CA LEU A 21 -0.11 -7.41 4.05
C LEU A 21 1.34 -7.33 3.59
N THR A 22 1.96 -8.47 3.30
CA THR A 22 3.17 -8.50 2.49
C THR A 22 2.81 -8.47 1.00
N LEU A 23 3.78 -8.17 0.12
CA LEU A 23 3.54 -8.20 -1.32
C LEU A 23 3.06 -9.60 -1.81
N PRO A 24 3.69 -10.73 -1.42
CA PRO A 24 3.18 -12.06 -1.76
C PRO A 24 1.75 -12.33 -1.27
N ALA A 25 1.46 -11.94 -0.02
CA ALA A 25 0.14 -12.14 0.58
C ALA A 25 -0.95 -11.35 -0.18
N LEU A 26 -0.65 -10.12 -0.61
CA LEU A 26 -1.55 -9.33 -1.44
C LEU A 26 -1.85 -10.02 -2.78
N LEU A 27 -0.82 -10.51 -3.48
CA LEU A 27 -1.00 -11.16 -4.78
C LEU A 27 -1.85 -12.43 -4.65
N LYS A 28 -1.58 -13.25 -3.61
CA LYS A 28 -2.41 -14.43 -3.28
C LYS A 28 -3.85 -14.03 -2.98
N TYR A 29 -4.06 -13.00 -2.18
CA TYR A 29 -5.38 -12.52 -1.82
C TYR A 29 -6.17 -12.03 -3.03
N ILE A 30 -5.53 -11.27 -3.94
CA ILE A 30 -6.16 -10.82 -5.18
C ILE A 30 -6.61 -12.03 -5.99
N LEU A 31 -5.72 -12.99 -6.28
CA LEU A 31 -6.05 -14.15 -7.10
C LEU A 31 -7.14 -15.03 -6.47
N ALA A 32 -7.10 -15.23 -5.15
CA ALA A 32 -8.10 -16.03 -4.43
C ALA A 32 -9.50 -15.39 -4.43
N THR A 33 -9.58 -14.07 -4.45
CA THR A 33 -10.85 -13.32 -4.41
C THR A 33 -11.33 -12.88 -5.80
N GLN A 34 -10.69 -13.35 -6.88
CA GLN A 34 -11.17 -13.15 -8.24
C GLN A 34 -12.35 -14.08 -8.52
N SER A 35 -13.53 -13.50 -8.78
CA SER A 35 -14.67 -14.27 -9.27
C SER A 35 -14.40 -14.74 -10.69
N THR A 36 -14.37 -16.06 -10.87
CA THR A 36 -14.16 -16.73 -12.17
C THR A 36 -15.47 -17.12 -12.85
N THR A 37 -16.63 -16.66 -12.35
CA THR A 37 -17.93 -17.07 -12.88
C THR A 37 -18.02 -16.75 -14.38
N THR A 38 -18.44 -17.75 -15.16
CA THR A 38 -18.44 -17.76 -16.63
C THR A 38 -19.28 -16.63 -17.24
N THR A 39 -20.27 -16.14 -16.51
CA THR A 39 -21.23 -15.15 -17.00
C THR A 39 -20.72 -13.71 -16.84
N SER A 40 -19.84 -13.41 -15.88
CA SER A 40 -19.26 -12.07 -15.72
C SER A 40 -18.08 -12.05 -14.72
N PRO A 41 -16.82 -12.03 -15.18
CA PRO A 41 -15.66 -12.01 -14.30
C PRO A 41 -15.44 -10.64 -13.63
N THR A 42 -14.88 -10.65 -12.42
CA THR A 42 -14.42 -9.43 -11.74
C THR A 42 -13.13 -8.94 -12.40
N THR A 43 -13.12 -7.70 -12.90
CA THR A 43 -11.90 -7.09 -13.44
C THR A 43 -11.19 -6.33 -12.32
N THR A 44 -9.94 -6.71 -12.04
CA THR A 44 -9.11 -6.03 -11.03
C THR A 44 -8.04 -5.21 -11.72
N THR A 45 -8.00 -3.90 -11.46
CA THR A 45 -6.90 -3.01 -11.86
C THR A 45 -6.00 -2.79 -10.65
N LEU A 46 -4.77 -3.29 -10.74
CA LEU A 46 -3.71 -3.12 -9.75
C LEU A 46 -2.81 -1.95 -10.17
N VAL A 47 -2.86 -0.86 -9.41
CA VAL A 47 -1.99 0.31 -9.60
C VAL A 47 -0.86 0.23 -8.59
N VAL A 48 0.32 -0.14 -9.07
CA VAL A 48 1.53 -0.28 -8.27
C VAL A 48 2.26 1.06 -8.23
N CYS A 49 2.43 1.62 -7.04
CA CYS A 49 3.09 2.91 -6.83
C CYS A 49 4.62 2.79 -6.76
N SER A 50 5.20 2.16 -7.77
CA SER A 50 6.65 2.06 -7.99
C SER A 50 6.93 1.86 -9.48
N SER A 51 8.21 1.83 -9.87
CA SER A 51 8.59 1.35 -11.20
C SER A 51 8.44 -0.17 -11.27
N ARG A 52 8.33 -0.70 -12.50
CA ARG A 52 8.30 -2.15 -12.71
C ARG A 52 9.54 -2.83 -12.15
N ASP A 53 10.72 -2.24 -12.33
CA ASP A 53 11.99 -2.82 -11.87
C ASP A 53 12.06 -2.91 -10.35
N VAL A 54 11.67 -1.84 -9.64
CA VAL A 54 11.63 -1.82 -8.17
C VAL A 54 10.63 -2.85 -7.65
N PHE A 55 9.47 -2.96 -8.28
CA PHE A 55 8.47 -3.97 -7.91
C PHE A 55 8.98 -5.40 -8.09
N LEU A 56 9.64 -5.69 -9.21
CA LEU A 56 10.20 -7.01 -9.47
C LEU A 56 11.36 -7.33 -8.52
N GLN A 57 12.19 -6.34 -8.18
CA GLN A 57 13.25 -6.50 -7.19
C GLN A 57 12.69 -6.83 -5.80
N ALA A 58 11.66 -6.09 -5.34
CA ALA A 58 10.99 -6.40 -4.07
C ALA A 58 10.42 -7.83 -4.07
N LEU A 59 9.81 -8.25 -5.19
CA LEU A 59 9.29 -9.60 -5.35
C LEU A 59 10.40 -10.68 -5.32
N LEU A 60 11.57 -10.40 -5.91
CA LEU A 60 12.73 -11.29 -5.82
C LEU A 60 13.31 -11.35 -4.41
N SER A 61 13.37 -10.23 -3.69
CA SER A 61 13.82 -10.20 -2.30
C SER A 61 12.88 -10.99 -1.39
N ALA A 62 11.56 -10.85 -1.58
CA ALA A 62 10.57 -11.64 -0.85
C ALA A 62 10.71 -13.15 -1.12
N LEU A 63 11.06 -13.56 -2.34
CA LEU A 63 11.37 -14.98 -2.66
C LEU A 63 12.58 -15.49 -1.90
N GLN A 64 13.67 -14.72 -1.89
CA GLN A 64 14.91 -15.11 -1.22
C GLN A 64 14.71 -15.27 0.28
N GLN A 65 13.92 -14.39 0.90
CA GLN A 65 13.58 -14.49 2.32
C GLN A 65 12.72 -15.73 2.63
N GLU A 66 11.74 -16.07 1.77
CA GLU A 66 10.94 -17.29 1.93
C GLU A 66 11.78 -18.59 1.80
N GLU A 67 12.87 -18.57 1.02
CA GLU A 67 13.79 -19.72 0.88
C GLU A 67 14.67 -19.95 2.12
N GLU A 68 15.05 -18.89 2.84
CA GLU A 68 15.85 -18.99 4.07
C GLU A 68 15.06 -19.52 5.27
N GLU A 69 13.73 -19.41 5.24
CA GLU A 69 12.83 -19.83 6.33
C GLU A 69 12.39 -21.32 6.28
N ASP A 70 13.06 -22.15 5.45
CA ASP A 70 12.92 -23.63 5.42
C ASP A 70 11.46 -24.14 5.21
N ALA A 71 10.60 -23.35 4.56
CA ALA A 71 9.20 -23.72 4.32
C ALA A 71 8.99 -24.35 2.92
N GLU A 72 8.38 -25.54 2.89
CA GLU A 72 7.83 -26.18 1.67
C GLU A 72 7.08 -25.16 0.80
N LEU A 73 7.58 -24.90 -0.42
CA LEU A 73 7.06 -23.94 -1.41
C LEU A 73 6.33 -22.76 -0.77
N GLY A 74 7.10 -21.74 -0.36
CA GLY A 74 6.58 -20.46 0.15
C GLY A 74 5.44 -19.86 -0.69
N ILE A 75 4.69 -18.93 -0.09
CA ILE A 75 3.50 -18.30 -0.69
C ILE A 75 3.78 -17.83 -2.12
N LEU A 76 4.95 -17.22 -2.33
CA LEU A 76 5.34 -16.70 -3.63
C LEU A 76 5.80 -17.79 -4.61
N GLY A 77 6.46 -18.85 -4.11
CA GLY A 77 6.79 -20.04 -4.92
C GLY A 77 5.55 -20.73 -5.50
N GLN A 78 4.46 -20.79 -4.73
CA GLN A 78 3.17 -21.30 -5.21
C GLN A 78 2.52 -20.38 -6.24
N LEU A 79 2.66 -19.06 -6.09
CA LEU A 79 2.11 -18.06 -7.02
C LEU A 79 2.81 -18.07 -8.39
N ILE A 80 4.13 -18.28 -8.39
CA ILE A 80 4.95 -18.28 -9.60
C ILE A 80 4.87 -19.60 -10.34
N THR A 81 4.57 -20.70 -9.64
CA THR A 81 4.30 -21.99 -10.29
C THR A 81 3.04 -21.87 -11.16
N PRO A 82 3.18 -21.93 -12.50
CA PRO A 82 2.08 -21.59 -13.40
C PRO A 82 1.04 -22.71 -13.42
N THR A 83 -0.05 -22.53 -12.66
CA THR A 83 -1.22 -23.39 -12.76
C THR A 83 -2.21 -22.84 -13.79
N LEU A 84 -2.95 -23.72 -14.47
CA LEU A 84 -4.01 -23.30 -15.41
C LEU A 84 -5.04 -22.39 -14.72
N HIS A 85 -5.33 -22.64 -13.44
CA HIS A 85 -6.22 -21.80 -12.66
C HIS A 85 -5.63 -20.39 -12.45
N SER A 86 -4.37 -20.28 -12.04
CA SER A 86 -3.67 -18.99 -11.85
C SER A 86 -3.57 -18.17 -13.14
N LEU A 87 -3.28 -18.83 -14.27
CA LEU A 87 -3.27 -18.16 -15.59
C LEU A 87 -4.67 -17.71 -16.02
N PHE A 88 -5.69 -18.51 -15.74
CA PHE A 88 -7.08 -18.16 -16.06
C PHE A 88 -7.62 -17.03 -15.18
N THR A 89 -7.25 -16.97 -13.90
CA THR A 89 -7.67 -15.90 -12.98
C THR A 89 -6.92 -14.60 -13.24
N SER A 90 -5.60 -14.67 -13.47
CA SER A 90 -4.74 -13.50 -13.70
C SER A 90 -5.07 -12.74 -14.99
N ARG A 91 -5.68 -13.36 -16.01
CA ARG A 91 -6.11 -12.66 -17.24
C ARG A 91 -7.09 -11.50 -16.98
N HIS A 92 -7.78 -11.53 -15.84
CA HIS A 92 -8.72 -10.50 -15.42
C HIS A 92 -8.09 -9.45 -14.48
N VAL A 93 -6.77 -9.55 -14.26
CA VAL A 93 -5.98 -8.60 -13.48
C VAL A 93 -5.15 -7.76 -14.44
N LYS A 94 -5.42 -6.46 -14.46
CA LYS A 94 -4.64 -5.46 -15.19
C LYS A 94 -3.67 -4.82 -14.21
N VAL A 95 -2.42 -4.60 -14.63
CA VAL A 95 -1.40 -3.96 -13.79
C VAL A 95 -0.92 -2.67 -14.45
N ALA A 96 -0.80 -1.61 -13.67
CA ALA A 96 -0.20 -0.34 -14.07
C ALA A 96 0.87 0.08 -13.05
N PHE A 97 2.00 0.59 -13.53
CA PHE A 97 3.12 1.03 -12.69
C PHE A 97 3.21 2.56 -12.72
N CYS A 98 3.21 3.17 -11.53
CA CYS A 98 3.31 4.61 -11.34
C CYS A 98 4.55 4.92 -10.50
N SER A 99 5.65 5.27 -11.16
CA SER A 99 6.95 5.56 -10.53
C SER A 99 7.05 6.94 -9.86
N SER A 100 6.03 7.79 -9.98
CA SER A 100 6.00 9.11 -9.33
C SER A 100 4.57 9.48 -8.93
N VAL A 101 4.43 10.37 -7.94
CA VAL A 101 3.12 10.92 -7.52
C VAL A 101 2.41 11.59 -8.70
N GLN A 102 3.15 12.26 -9.58
CA GLN A 102 2.59 12.89 -10.78
C GLN A 102 2.03 11.86 -11.76
N ASN A 103 2.76 10.78 -12.02
CA ASN A 103 2.32 9.69 -12.89
C ASN A 103 1.07 9.00 -12.32
N LEU A 104 1.04 8.76 -11.01
CA LEU A 104 -0.13 8.21 -10.34
C LEU A 104 -1.37 9.09 -10.53
N LEU A 105 -1.25 10.39 -10.27
CA LEU A 105 -2.37 11.31 -10.39
C LEU A 105 -2.83 11.47 -11.84
N ALA A 106 -1.90 11.50 -12.80
CA ALA A 106 -2.23 11.53 -14.23
C ALA A 106 -2.95 10.25 -14.65
N TYR A 107 -2.50 9.09 -14.17
CA TYR A 107 -3.14 7.80 -14.42
C TYR A 107 -4.57 7.78 -13.87
N LEU A 108 -4.76 8.13 -12.59
CA LEU A 108 -6.08 8.21 -11.95
C LEU A 108 -7.01 9.17 -12.70
N ALA A 109 -6.51 10.34 -13.11
CA ALA A 109 -7.29 11.31 -13.88
C ALA A 109 -7.74 10.74 -15.24
N ALA A 110 -6.85 10.04 -15.94
CA ALA A 110 -7.09 9.45 -17.26
C ALA A 110 -7.94 8.16 -17.23
N CYS A 111 -8.10 7.52 -16.06
CA CYS A 111 -8.98 6.37 -15.91
C CYS A 111 -10.41 6.73 -16.33
N SER A 112 -10.86 6.14 -17.42
CA SER A 112 -12.22 6.24 -17.93
C SER A 112 -12.94 4.91 -17.77
N ARG A 113 -14.27 4.95 -17.61
CA ARG A 113 -15.10 3.75 -17.66
C ARG A 113 -14.88 3.09 -19.01
N SER A 114 -14.53 1.81 -19.01
CA SER A 114 -14.53 1.04 -20.26
C SER A 114 -15.97 0.97 -20.77
N ASP A 115 -16.24 1.55 -21.95
CA ASP A 115 -17.53 1.74 -22.65
C ASP A 115 -18.41 0.48 -22.86
N GLY A 116 -18.08 -0.65 -22.22
CA GLY A 116 -18.92 -1.84 -22.17
C GLY A 116 -20.23 -1.60 -21.39
N ASN A 117 -21.32 -2.12 -21.96
CA ASN A 117 -22.73 -2.07 -21.51
C ASN A 117 -22.94 -1.70 -20.03
N VAL A 118 -23.39 -0.46 -19.82
CA VAL A 118 -23.48 0.27 -18.52
C VAL A 118 -24.31 -0.46 -17.44
N LYS A 119 -25.21 -1.36 -17.83
CA LYS A 119 -26.17 -1.99 -16.90
C LYS A 119 -25.67 -3.28 -16.23
N GLU A 120 -24.62 -3.92 -16.76
CA GLU A 120 -24.15 -5.20 -16.21
C GLU A 120 -22.88 -5.09 -15.37
N LYS A 121 -22.15 -3.97 -15.39
CA LYS A 121 -20.83 -3.87 -14.73
C LYS A 121 -20.84 -3.31 -13.29
N ALA A 122 -21.99 -2.88 -12.79
CA ALA A 122 -22.04 -2.20 -11.50
C ALA A 122 -21.52 -3.10 -10.35
N GLY A 123 -20.50 -2.63 -9.63
CA GLY A 123 -19.85 -3.36 -8.55
C GLY A 123 -18.94 -4.54 -8.96
N LYS A 124 -18.60 -4.67 -10.25
CA LYS A 124 -17.76 -5.76 -10.80
C LYS A 124 -16.31 -5.37 -11.08
N GLU A 125 -16.00 -4.09 -10.99
CA GLU A 125 -14.63 -3.58 -11.13
C GLU A 125 -14.01 -3.39 -9.74
N ARG A 126 -12.73 -3.70 -9.62
CA ARG A 126 -11.93 -3.50 -8.41
C ARG A 126 -10.70 -2.70 -8.77
N LEU A 127 -10.45 -1.60 -8.07
CA LEU A 127 -9.24 -0.80 -8.17
C LEU A 127 -8.43 -1.02 -6.89
N VAL A 128 -7.19 -1.47 -7.04
CA VAL A 128 -6.26 -1.72 -5.92
C VAL A 128 -5.07 -0.79 -6.08
N LEU A 129 -4.87 0.11 -5.12
CA LEU A 129 -3.75 1.04 -5.07
C LEU A 129 -2.70 0.51 -4.09
N VAL A 130 -1.52 0.15 -4.59
CA VAL A 130 -0.45 -0.50 -3.82
C VAL A 130 0.68 0.48 -3.57
N ASN A 131 1.09 0.61 -2.30
CA ASN A 131 2.20 1.39 -1.78
C ASN A 131 2.16 2.92 -2.03
N PRO A 132 1.00 3.62 -1.99
CA PRO A 132 0.97 5.09 -2.12
C PRO A 132 1.79 5.87 -1.07
N LEU A 133 1.91 5.42 0.17
CA LEU A 133 2.76 6.05 1.19
C LEU A 133 4.23 5.93 0.81
N SER A 134 4.68 4.74 0.44
CA SER A 134 6.05 4.49 -0.03
C SER A 134 6.43 5.38 -1.22
N LEU A 135 5.49 5.61 -2.16
CA LEU A 135 5.69 6.51 -3.29
C LEU A 135 5.84 7.97 -2.86
N HIS A 136 5.10 8.38 -1.84
CA HIS A 136 5.17 9.74 -1.32
C HIS A 136 6.40 9.98 -0.44
N ALA A 137 6.86 8.98 0.33
CA ALA A 137 7.93 9.09 1.33
C ALA A 137 9.18 9.86 0.89
N PRO A 138 9.79 9.62 -0.30
CA PRO A 138 10.95 10.39 -0.76
C PRO A 138 10.64 11.83 -1.20
N THR A 139 9.37 12.21 -1.24
CA THR A 139 8.91 13.47 -1.86
C THR A 139 8.54 14.51 -0.80
N PRO A 140 8.62 15.80 -1.13
CA PRO A 140 8.09 16.87 -0.28
C PRO A 140 6.57 16.82 -0.10
N SER A 141 5.88 15.93 -0.84
CA SER A 141 4.45 15.67 -0.73
C SER A 141 4.11 14.52 0.22
N PHE A 142 5.09 13.98 0.97
CA PHE A 142 4.82 13.14 2.14
C PHE A 142 4.31 14.02 3.30
N SER A 143 3.07 14.45 3.15
CA SER A 143 2.39 15.39 4.04
C SER A 143 0.90 15.08 4.07
N ALA A 144 0.18 15.64 5.04
CA ALA A 144 -1.28 15.52 5.10
C ALA A 144 -1.95 16.04 3.82
N GLN A 145 -1.48 17.18 3.31
CA GLN A 145 -2.00 17.78 2.08
C GLN A 145 -1.74 16.89 0.86
N GLY A 146 -0.51 16.39 0.71
CA GLY A 146 -0.11 15.56 -0.43
C GLY A 146 -0.83 14.23 -0.44
N LEU A 147 -0.82 13.53 0.70
CA LEU A 147 -1.51 12.24 0.86
C LEU A 147 -3.02 12.39 0.68
N SER A 148 -3.65 13.38 1.32
CA SER A 148 -5.09 13.60 1.19
C SER A 148 -5.50 13.91 -0.25
N ARG A 149 -4.65 14.58 -1.04
CA ARG A 149 -4.92 14.84 -2.45
C ARG A 149 -4.89 13.54 -3.28
N THR A 150 -3.91 12.68 -3.05
CA THR A 150 -3.82 11.38 -3.73
C THR A 150 -4.99 10.48 -3.35
N PHE A 151 -5.35 10.42 -2.06
CA PHE A 151 -6.50 9.64 -1.59
C PHE A 151 -7.82 10.14 -2.16
N ALA A 152 -8.02 11.46 -2.22
CA ALA A 152 -9.19 12.05 -2.86
C ALA A 152 -9.31 11.64 -4.33
N ALA A 153 -8.21 11.74 -5.08
CA ALA A 153 -8.18 11.35 -6.50
C ALA A 153 -8.47 9.86 -6.70
N ALA A 154 -7.98 9.00 -5.81
CA ALA A 154 -8.26 7.56 -5.86
C ALA A 154 -9.74 7.25 -5.59
N VAL A 155 -10.32 7.84 -4.54
CA VAL A 155 -11.75 7.69 -4.19
C VAL A 155 -12.64 8.22 -5.31
N GLU A 156 -12.34 9.41 -5.84
CA GLU A 156 -13.05 9.98 -6.98
C GLU A 156 -12.98 9.06 -8.21
N THR A 157 -11.79 8.53 -8.51
CA THR A 157 -11.61 7.61 -9.64
C THR A 157 -12.42 6.34 -9.48
N ALA A 158 -12.38 5.72 -8.29
CA ALA A 158 -13.17 4.52 -8.02
C ALA A 158 -14.68 4.78 -8.12
N PHE A 159 -15.14 5.93 -7.61
CA PHE A 159 -16.53 6.35 -7.75
C PHE A 159 -16.92 6.54 -9.22
N ARG A 160 -16.08 7.22 -10.02
CA ARG A 160 -16.32 7.39 -11.48
C ARG A 160 -16.39 6.06 -12.20
N LEU A 161 -15.55 5.10 -11.83
CA LEU A 161 -15.51 3.75 -12.41
C LEU A 161 -16.60 2.81 -11.90
N ASP A 162 -17.35 3.20 -10.85
CA ASP A 162 -18.25 2.30 -10.11
C ASP A 162 -17.51 1.02 -9.64
N ALA A 163 -16.27 1.22 -9.18
CA ALA A 163 -15.33 0.17 -8.78
C ALA A 163 -15.13 0.15 -7.27
N ARG A 164 -14.86 -1.04 -6.73
CA ARG A 164 -14.42 -1.18 -5.33
C ARG A 164 -12.98 -0.72 -5.18
N LEU A 165 -12.72 0.20 -4.24
CA LEU A 165 -11.38 0.71 -3.99
C LEU A 165 -10.74 0.05 -2.78
N TRP A 166 -9.59 -0.57 -3.00
CA TRP A 166 -8.69 -1.02 -1.95
C TRP A 166 -7.37 -0.27 -2.01
N VAL A 167 -6.87 0.12 -0.85
CA VAL A 167 -5.53 0.70 -0.69
C VAL A 167 -4.72 -0.22 0.21
N VAL A 168 -3.48 -0.50 -0.19
CA VAL A 168 -2.61 -1.43 0.53
C VAL A 168 -1.22 -0.82 0.60
N GLU A 169 -0.66 -0.75 1.80
CA GLU A 169 0.78 -0.64 1.97
C GLU A 169 1.29 -2.03 2.29
N CYS A 170 2.14 -2.55 1.41
CA CYS A 170 2.82 -3.79 1.66
C CYS A 170 3.97 -3.54 2.63
N GLU A 171 3.95 -4.27 3.73
CA GLU A 171 5.09 -4.40 4.64
C GLU A 171 6.17 -5.14 3.86
N ASP A 172 7.18 -4.42 3.37
CA ASP A 172 8.35 -5.05 2.78
C ASP A 172 9.56 -4.14 2.98
N VAL A 173 10.59 -4.70 3.67
CA VAL A 173 12.00 -4.36 4.04
C VAL A 173 12.52 -2.91 3.92
N GLY A 174 11.88 -2.02 3.18
CA GLY A 174 12.28 -0.64 2.95
C GLY A 174 12.25 0.25 4.19
N THR A 175 11.48 -0.06 5.24
CA THR A 175 11.53 0.70 6.50
C THR A 175 12.92 0.67 7.14
N ARG A 176 13.69 -0.43 6.95
CA ARG A 176 15.08 -0.53 7.44
C ARG A 176 16.05 0.34 6.63
N ALA A 177 15.73 0.65 5.38
CA ALA A 177 16.61 1.42 4.48
C ALA A 177 16.55 2.93 4.71
N TRP A 178 15.45 3.47 5.24
CA TRP A 178 15.32 4.91 5.51
C TRP A 178 16.04 5.34 6.80
N ASP A 179 16.34 4.39 7.68
CA ASP A 179 17.10 4.63 8.91
C ASP A 179 18.62 4.55 8.67
N HIS A 180 19.09 3.58 7.88
CA HIS A 180 20.54 3.38 7.68
C HIS A 180 21.18 4.11 6.49
N SER A 181 20.45 4.48 5.43
CA SER A 181 21.09 5.06 4.22
C SER A 181 21.45 6.55 4.32
N ARG A 182 21.37 7.17 5.52
CA ARG A 182 21.68 8.60 5.71
C ARG A 182 22.64 8.91 6.85
N LEU A 183 23.21 7.90 7.50
CA LEU A 183 24.25 8.02 8.51
C LEU A 183 25.64 7.59 7.97
N ASP A 184 25.87 7.68 6.66
CA ASP A 184 27.24 7.69 6.12
C ASP A 184 27.70 9.16 6.04
N GLY A 185 27.94 9.72 7.22
CA GLY A 185 28.61 11.00 7.42
C GLY A 185 29.68 10.78 8.46
N GLU A 186 30.86 10.38 7.98
CA GLU A 186 32.19 10.49 8.57
C GLU A 186 32.22 10.95 10.04
N ASP A 187 32.43 10.00 10.96
CA ASP A 187 33.14 10.22 12.23
C ASP A 187 33.67 8.86 12.73
N GLU A 188 34.82 8.44 12.19
CA GLU A 188 35.67 7.43 12.83
C GLU A 188 36.31 8.05 14.08
N GLU A 189 35.64 8.03 15.23
CA GLU A 189 36.29 8.31 16.51
C GLU A 189 35.95 7.25 17.58
N MET A 190 36.83 6.25 17.63
CA MET A 190 37.34 5.53 18.81
C MET A 190 36.56 5.70 20.14
N MET A 191 35.79 4.69 20.56
CA MET A 191 35.63 4.44 21.99
C MET A 191 35.63 2.95 22.33
N GLN A 192 36.69 2.58 23.04
CA GLN A 192 36.99 1.27 23.57
C GLN A 192 36.56 1.28 25.05
N GLY A 193 35.69 0.36 25.48
CA GLY A 193 35.54 0.10 26.91
C GLY A 193 34.18 -0.42 27.40
N VAL A 194 34.25 -1.64 27.95
CA VAL A 194 33.45 -2.20 29.04
C VAL A 194 32.08 -2.80 28.69
N MET A 195 32.09 -4.13 28.66
CA MET A 195 30.97 -5.06 28.72
C MET A 195 30.43 -5.09 30.15
N GLU A 196 29.21 -4.57 30.39
CA GLU A 196 28.43 -4.94 31.58
C GLU A 196 26.96 -5.18 31.22
N THR A 197 26.45 -6.25 31.80
CA THR A 197 25.22 -7.01 31.57
C THR A 197 23.94 -6.28 31.96
N HIS A 198 23.01 -6.08 31.01
CA HIS A 198 21.62 -5.68 31.30
C HIS A 198 20.65 -6.36 30.32
N GLU A 199 20.51 -7.69 30.42
CA GLU A 199 19.67 -8.52 29.53
C GLU A 199 18.15 -8.45 29.82
N GLU A 200 17.73 -7.71 30.86
CA GLU A 200 16.33 -7.66 31.29
C GLU A 200 15.57 -6.39 30.80
N GLU A 201 16.26 -5.31 30.43
CA GLU A 201 15.61 -4.09 29.90
C GLU A 201 15.36 -4.13 28.38
N ASP A 202 16.09 -4.97 27.66
CA ASP A 202 15.97 -5.12 26.20
C ASP A 202 14.68 -5.84 25.77
N GLN A 203 14.09 -6.66 26.64
CA GLN A 203 12.86 -7.41 26.30
C GLN A 203 11.60 -6.53 26.37
N GLN A 204 11.56 -5.50 27.22
CA GLN A 204 10.48 -4.50 27.21
C GLN A 204 10.63 -3.52 26.03
N ARG A 205 11.87 -3.23 25.60
CA ARG A 205 12.15 -2.34 24.47
C ARG A 205 11.80 -2.98 23.12
N ALA A 206 12.03 -4.28 22.97
CA ALA A 206 11.69 -5.04 21.76
C ALA A 206 10.16 -5.19 21.50
N GLN A 207 9.33 -5.08 22.55
CA GLN A 207 7.86 -5.07 22.42
C GLN A 207 7.30 -3.68 22.11
N ALA A 208 8.02 -2.60 22.41
CA ALA A 208 7.63 -1.24 22.06
C ALA A 208 8.04 -0.85 20.62
N THR A 209 9.15 -1.40 20.11
CA THR A 209 9.64 -1.15 18.75
C THR A 209 8.83 -1.84 17.66
N SER A 210 8.10 -2.91 17.97
CA SER A 210 7.26 -3.63 17.00
C SER A 210 5.94 -2.89 16.68
N GLN A 211 5.60 -1.85 17.44
CA GLN A 211 4.46 -0.97 17.17
C GLN A 211 4.87 0.26 16.33
N GLU A 212 6.19 0.51 16.16
CA GLU A 212 6.75 1.62 15.38
C GLU A 212 6.81 1.34 13.86
N ASP A 213 6.54 0.11 13.42
CA ASP A 213 6.70 -0.31 12.02
C ASP A 213 5.41 -0.29 11.17
N ASP A 214 4.23 0.06 11.72
CA ASP A 214 3.02 0.19 10.89
C ASP A 214 3.13 1.48 10.03
N PRO A 215 3.17 1.39 8.68
CA PRO A 215 3.30 2.56 7.81
C PRO A 215 2.13 3.54 7.96
N TRP A 216 0.99 3.10 8.50
CA TRP A 216 -0.18 3.95 8.75
C TRP A 216 -0.09 4.73 10.08
N GLU A 217 0.79 4.35 11.02
CA GLU A 217 0.89 5.02 12.33
C GLU A 217 1.90 6.18 12.37
N GLN A 218 2.58 6.44 11.26
CA GLN A 218 3.58 7.51 11.15
C GLN A 218 2.95 8.91 11.20
N ASP A 219 3.69 9.87 11.77
CA ASP A 219 3.33 11.30 11.78
C ASP A 219 3.94 12.04 10.59
N VAL A 220 3.11 12.82 9.87
CA VAL A 220 3.55 13.64 8.73
C VAL A 220 3.25 15.12 8.93
N PRO A 221 4.02 16.04 8.34
CA PRO A 221 3.71 17.47 8.37
C PRO A 221 2.35 17.75 7.72
N ILE A 222 1.63 18.77 8.19
CA ILE A 222 0.32 19.13 7.60
C ILE A 222 0.46 19.63 6.15
N LEU A 223 1.54 20.36 5.85
CA LEU A 223 1.77 20.99 4.56
C LEU A 223 2.94 20.33 3.82
N ASN A 224 2.95 20.46 2.49
CA ASN A 224 4.11 20.07 1.70
C ASN A 224 5.32 20.91 2.12
N VAL A 225 6.46 20.26 2.35
CA VAL A 225 7.66 20.92 2.88
C VAL A 225 8.68 21.07 1.77
N SER A 226 9.10 22.31 1.48
CA SER A 226 10.16 22.58 0.48
C SER A 226 11.58 22.45 1.05
N ALA A 227 11.75 22.36 2.38
CA ALA A 227 13.05 22.19 3.03
C ALA A 227 12.91 21.41 4.36
N ARG A 228 13.45 20.19 4.42
CA ARG A 228 13.65 19.45 5.68
C ARG A 228 14.68 20.23 6.49
N ARG A 229 14.32 20.81 7.65
CA ARG A 229 15.32 21.47 8.50
C ARG A 229 16.19 20.37 9.10
N TYR A 230 17.49 20.41 8.83
CA TYR A 230 18.49 19.68 9.59
C TYR A 230 18.44 20.22 11.03
N GLY A 231 17.78 19.48 11.91
CA GLY A 231 17.82 19.73 13.36
C GLY A 231 19.02 18.97 13.92
N SER A 232 20.05 19.70 14.32
CA SER A 232 21.13 19.19 15.15
C SER A 232 20.54 18.83 16.53
N GLY A 233 20.28 17.55 16.77
CA GLY A 233 19.78 17.06 18.05
C GLY A 233 19.45 15.57 17.97
N SER A 234 20.08 14.79 18.84
CA SER A 234 19.95 13.34 19.01
C SER A 234 18.53 12.93 19.46
N GLY A 235 17.56 12.97 18.53
CA GLY A 235 16.17 12.59 18.83
C GLY A 235 15.17 12.90 17.72
N ASP A 236 15.09 12.00 16.74
CA ASP A 236 13.90 11.51 16.01
C ASP A 236 12.82 12.42 15.40
N ARG A 237 12.88 13.75 15.44
CA ARG A 237 11.82 14.57 14.83
C ARG A 237 12.37 15.71 13.97
N ALA A 238 12.82 15.34 12.76
CA ALA A 238 13.35 16.24 11.72
C ALA A 238 12.30 17.12 11.01
N TRP A 239 11.11 17.31 11.58
CA TRP A 239 10.04 18.15 11.01
C TRP A 239 9.74 19.32 11.94
N ALA A 240 9.92 20.56 11.45
CA ALA A 240 9.50 21.75 12.17
C ALA A 240 8.01 22.04 11.90
N GLY A 241 7.16 21.99 12.92
CA GLY A 241 5.76 22.41 12.85
C GLY A 241 4.75 21.37 13.35
N ARG A 242 3.48 21.60 13.02
CA ARG A 242 2.38 20.68 13.37
C ARG A 242 2.42 19.44 12.48
N THR A 243 2.40 18.27 13.10
CA THR A 243 2.25 16.97 12.44
C THR A 243 0.84 16.42 12.63
N VAL A 244 0.51 15.41 11.85
CA VAL A 244 -0.70 14.60 12.01
C VAL A 244 -0.42 13.17 11.54
N ASN A 245 -0.99 12.22 12.26
CA ASN A 245 -0.87 10.80 11.97
C ASN A 245 -1.55 10.42 10.64
N ILE A 246 -0.90 9.54 9.87
CA ILE A 246 -1.35 9.10 8.54
C ILE A 246 -2.69 8.36 8.62
N ARG A 247 -2.88 7.45 9.58
CA ARG A 247 -4.16 6.73 9.79
C ARG A 247 -5.31 7.70 9.96
N ARG A 248 -5.12 8.81 10.69
CA ARG A 248 -6.15 9.86 10.82
C ARG A 248 -6.46 10.55 9.49
N ILE A 249 -5.45 10.80 8.64
CA ILE A 249 -5.66 11.38 7.31
C ILE A 249 -6.43 10.41 6.42
N ALA A 250 -5.97 9.16 6.34
CA ALA A 250 -6.55 8.08 5.56
C ALA A 250 -7.97 7.73 6.01
N GLY A 251 -8.25 7.77 7.32
CA GLY A 251 -9.58 7.50 7.90
C GLY A 251 -10.68 8.48 7.48
N ARG A 252 -10.31 9.62 6.86
CA ARG A 252 -11.28 10.54 6.23
C ARG A 252 -11.80 10.02 4.89
N TRP A 253 -11.06 9.11 4.27
CA TRP A 253 -11.29 8.61 2.92
C TRP A 253 -11.62 7.11 2.90
N PHE A 254 -11.06 6.35 3.84
CA PHE A 254 -11.12 4.89 3.85
C PHE A 254 -11.52 4.33 5.21
N HIS A 255 -12.08 3.12 5.19
CA HIS A 255 -12.21 2.28 6.37
C HIS A 255 -11.01 1.33 6.45
N PHE A 256 -10.51 1.11 7.65
CA PHE A 256 -9.42 0.17 7.89
C PHE A 256 -10.01 -1.21 8.15
N ARG A 257 -9.51 -2.23 7.44
CA ARG A 257 -9.93 -3.63 7.61
C ARG A 257 -8.72 -4.56 7.66
N LYS A 258 -8.73 -5.47 8.63
CA LYS A 258 -7.71 -6.52 8.71
C LYS A 258 -7.99 -7.64 7.72
N VAL A 259 -6.94 -8.19 7.10
CA VAL A 259 -7.11 -9.24 6.08
C VAL A 259 -7.67 -10.53 6.67
N ASP A 260 -7.35 -10.86 7.92
CA ASP A 260 -7.91 -12.03 8.61
C ASP A 260 -9.44 -11.97 8.72
N GLU A 261 -10.00 -10.77 8.85
CA GLU A 261 -11.45 -10.52 8.94
C GLU A 261 -12.17 -10.75 7.60
N LEU A 262 -11.44 -10.81 6.48
CA LEU A 262 -11.98 -11.07 5.14
C LEU A 262 -12.07 -12.56 4.79
N SER A 263 -11.37 -13.42 5.55
CA SER A 263 -11.42 -14.87 5.36
C SER A 263 -12.74 -15.52 5.81
N GLY A 264 -13.53 -14.82 6.65
CA GLY A 264 -14.82 -15.29 7.18
C GLY A 264 -16.06 -14.92 6.35
N ILE A 265 -15.90 -14.24 5.20
CA ILE A 265 -17.03 -13.73 4.39
C ILE A 265 -16.93 -14.19 2.91
N ALA A 266 -16.01 -15.10 2.58
CA ALA A 266 -15.91 -15.70 1.25
C ALA A 266 -16.85 -16.91 1.10
#